data_AF-A0A1B1FII0-F1
#
_entry.id   AF-A0A1B1FII0-F1
#
_cell.length_a   1.000
_cell.length_b   1.000
_cell.length_c   1.000
_cell.angle_alpha   90.00
_cell.angle_beta   90.00
_cell.angle_gamma   90.00
#
_symmetry.space_group_name_H-M   'P 1'
#
loop_
_entity.id
_entity.type
_entity.pdbx_description
1 polymer ?
#
loop_
_entity_poly.entity_id
_entity_poly.type
_entity_poly.pdbx_seq_one_letter_code
_entity_poly.pdbx_strand_id
1 'polypeptide(L)'
;MAADSTENILTENDDDILSPNDLSEVLAAGTKESHDKAENSPFVKDFLRGRIKRELFKLGTTALYYVYSAIEEGIEKNKDHPMFAPLYFPSELHRQDALAKDLEYLYGEDWESKISCSAATRPYVDRIHEVGRTDPVLLVAHSWTRYMGDLSGGQILKKVAQRALKLPPTGEGLNFYHFEGIHNPTAFKRLYRSRMNELEVDAETKDKLLNEANLAFKFNLDVFTELQEIGKDIKEEVQDIGFPAHGDMGGDISKCPYYAAKMAVSGNTAYACQFAKMLLRQSTVQVILATWVAAVAGLAAWYLM
;
A
#
# COMPACT_ATOMS: atom_id res chain seq x y z
N MET A 1 -1.82 61.39 9.83
CA MET A 1 -1.52 60.38 8.81
C MET A 1 -0.61 59.34 9.45
N ALA A 2 -1.22 58.31 10.04
CA ALA A 2 -0.55 57.07 10.39
C ALA A 2 -1.32 56.00 9.61
N ALA A 3 -0.67 55.39 8.63
CA ALA A 3 -1.24 54.30 7.86
C ALA A 3 -1.06 53.03 8.68
N ASP A 4 -2.17 52.48 9.13
CA ASP A 4 -2.26 51.22 9.87
C ASP A 4 -2.09 50.07 8.87
N SER A 5 -1.03 49.31 9.10
CA SER A 5 -0.72 48.06 8.43
C SER A 5 -1.47 46.95 9.13
N THR A 6 -2.59 46.51 8.57
CA THR A 6 -3.21 45.24 8.94
C THR A 6 -3.17 44.32 7.71
N GLU A 7 -2.14 43.48 7.68
CA GLU A 7 -2.14 42.24 6.91
C GLU A 7 -3.37 41.43 7.33
N ASN A 8 -4.31 41.26 6.41
CA ASN A 8 -5.38 40.29 6.54
C ASN A 8 -4.76 38.90 6.47
N ILE A 9 -4.51 38.32 7.65
CA ILE A 9 -4.24 36.91 7.83
C ILE A 9 -5.50 36.17 7.37
N LEU A 10 -5.43 35.59 6.17
CA LEU A 10 -6.38 34.57 5.73
C LEU A 10 -6.25 33.39 6.70
N THR A 11 -7.16 33.30 7.66
CA THR A 11 -7.33 32.11 8.46
C THR A 11 -7.82 30.99 7.56
N GLU A 12 -6.92 30.06 7.22
CA GLU A 12 -7.25 28.70 6.74
C GLU A 12 -8.12 28.01 7.79
N ASN A 13 -9.44 28.18 7.73
CA ASN A 13 -10.43 27.45 8.52
C ASN A 13 -11.75 27.30 7.73
N ASP A 14 -11.64 27.03 6.42
CA ASP A 14 -12.74 26.41 5.66
C ASP A 14 -12.56 24.88 5.75
N ASP A 15 -12.66 24.35 6.96
CA ASP A 15 -13.07 22.96 7.12
C ASP A 15 -14.55 22.94 6.76
N ASP A 16 -14.85 22.58 5.52
CA ASP A 16 -16.19 22.25 5.02
C ASP A 16 -16.88 21.43 6.13
N ILE A 17 -17.89 22.02 6.80
CA ILE A 17 -18.52 21.38 7.96
C ILE A 17 -19.31 20.19 7.44
N LEU A 18 -18.68 19.01 7.44
CA LEU A 18 -19.29 17.78 6.98
C LEU A 18 -20.47 17.41 7.90
N SER A 19 -21.63 17.21 7.29
CA SER A 19 -22.81 16.72 7.98
C SER A 19 -22.68 15.22 8.21
N PRO A 20 -23.10 14.67 9.36
CA PRO A 20 -23.12 13.22 9.59
C PRO A 20 -23.95 12.44 8.55
N ASN A 21 -24.85 13.13 7.84
CA ASN A 21 -25.69 12.56 6.78
C ASN A 21 -25.10 12.71 5.38
N ASP A 22 -23.94 13.35 5.24
CA ASP A 22 -23.23 13.45 3.97
C ASP A 22 -22.83 12.07 3.47
N LEU A 23 -22.91 11.85 2.16
CA LEU A 23 -22.64 10.54 1.59
C LEU A 23 -21.21 10.06 1.94
N SER A 24 -20.22 10.96 1.94
CA SER A 24 -18.86 10.64 2.33
C SER A 24 -18.75 10.13 3.77
N GLU A 25 -19.49 10.74 4.69
CA GLU A 25 -19.46 10.40 6.12
C GLU A 25 -20.23 9.11 6.39
N VAL A 26 -21.38 8.91 5.73
CA VAL A 26 -22.14 7.66 5.79
C VAL A 26 -21.28 6.48 5.33
N LEU A 27 -20.59 6.61 4.19
CA LEU A 27 -19.71 5.55 3.69
C LEU A 27 -18.50 5.34 4.59
N ALA A 28 -17.84 6.41 5.06
CA ALA A 28 -16.69 6.30 5.96
C ALA A 28 -17.05 5.60 7.28
N ALA A 29 -18.15 6.01 7.92
CA ALA A 29 -18.60 5.42 9.17
C ALA A 29 -19.08 3.97 8.97
N GLY A 30 -19.92 3.73 7.95
CA GLY A 30 -20.55 2.44 7.71
C GLY A 30 -19.62 1.37 7.13
N THR A 31 -18.47 1.74 6.58
CA THR A 31 -17.46 0.76 6.10
C THR A 31 -16.29 0.58 7.07
N LYS A 32 -16.28 1.28 8.21
CA LYS A 32 -15.18 1.24 9.18
C LYS A 32 -14.82 -0.18 9.62
N GLU A 33 -15.81 -1.01 9.95
CA GLU A 33 -15.54 -2.40 10.36
C GLU A 33 -14.91 -3.23 9.23
N SER A 34 -15.38 -3.05 8.00
CA SER A 34 -14.86 -3.73 6.81
C SER A 34 -13.43 -3.27 6.48
N HIS A 35 -13.15 -1.99 6.63
CA HIS A 35 -11.81 -1.42 6.55
C HIS A 35 -10.88 -2.02 7.62
N ASP A 36 -11.30 -2.02 8.88
CA ASP A 36 -10.53 -2.58 9.99
C ASP A 36 -10.21 -4.06 9.76
N LYS A 37 -11.16 -4.85 9.24
CA LYS A 37 -10.94 -6.25 8.86
C LYS A 37 -9.92 -6.39 7.72
N ALA A 38 -10.01 -5.56 6.69
CA ALA A 38 -9.08 -5.58 5.56
C ALA A 38 -7.64 -5.29 5.99
N GLU A 39 -7.41 -4.22 6.77
CA GLU A 39 -6.09 -3.88 7.31
C GLU A 39 -5.53 -4.96 8.24
N ASN A 40 -6.42 -5.64 8.98
CA ASN A 40 -6.04 -6.69 9.91
C ASN A 40 -5.91 -8.08 9.29
N SER A 41 -6.16 -8.22 7.99
CA SER A 41 -6.03 -9.51 7.29
C SER A 41 -4.58 -10.03 7.35
N PRO A 42 -4.37 -11.37 7.37
CA PRO A 42 -3.03 -11.95 7.42
C PRO A 42 -2.13 -11.46 6.28
N PHE A 43 -2.67 -11.40 5.05
CA PHE A 43 -1.95 -10.93 3.87
C PHE A 43 -1.44 -9.50 4.02
N VAL A 44 -2.31 -8.56 4.43
CA VAL A 44 -1.93 -7.15 4.60
C VAL A 44 -0.93 -6.99 5.74
N LYS A 45 -1.10 -7.71 6.86
CA LYS A 45 -0.13 -7.70 7.97
C LYS A 45 1.25 -8.22 7.53
N ASP A 46 1.29 -9.28 6.73
CA ASP A 46 2.53 -9.83 6.20
C ASP A 46 3.18 -8.87 5.21
N PHE A 47 2.39 -8.29 4.32
CA PHE A 47 2.83 -7.25 3.40
C PHE A 47 3.49 -6.09 4.16
N LEU A 48 2.79 -5.48 5.13
CA LEU A 48 3.30 -4.33 5.90
C LEU A 48 4.58 -4.63 6.70
N ARG A 49 4.76 -5.89 7.11
CA ARG A 49 6.01 -6.38 7.74
C ARG A 49 7.15 -6.61 6.73
N GLY A 50 6.90 -6.41 5.44
CA GLY A 50 7.84 -6.69 4.35
C GLY A 50 7.98 -8.18 4.02
N ARG A 51 7.04 -9.01 4.48
CA ARG A 51 7.01 -10.46 4.21
C ARG A 51 6.16 -10.75 2.98
N ILE A 52 6.56 -10.19 1.84
CA ILE A 52 5.89 -10.38 0.56
C ILE A 52 6.85 -10.99 -0.46
N LYS A 53 6.42 -12.07 -1.09
CA LYS A 53 7.18 -12.77 -2.15
C LYS A 53 6.90 -12.09 -3.49
N ARG A 54 7.88 -12.06 -4.40
CA ARG A 54 7.74 -11.43 -5.73
C ARG A 54 6.56 -12.01 -6.51
N GLU A 55 6.40 -13.33 -6.52
CA GLU A 55 5.27 -13.99 -7.19
C GLU A 55 3.91 -13.61 -6.59
N LEU A 56 3.80 -13.41 -5.27
CA LEU A 56 2.56 -12.91 -4.66
C LEU A 56 2.28 -11.46 -5.04
N PHE A 57 3.32 -10.63 -5.09
CA PHE A 57 3.18 -9.26 -5.55
C PHE A 57 2.68 -9.20 -6.99
N LYS A 58 3.23 -10.04 -7.87
CA LYS A 58 2.78 -10.18 -9.27
C LYS A 58 1.30 -10.57 -9.38
N LEU A 59 0.86 -11.56 -8.60
CA LEU A 59 -0.55 -11.98 -8.57
C LEU A 59 -1.47 -10.88 -8.00
N GLY A 60 -1.02 -10.17 -6.96
CA GLY A 60 -1.74 -9.01 -6.42
C GLY A 60 -1.88 -7.88 -7.44
N THR A 61 -0.80 -7.52 -8.14
CA THR A 61 -0.81 -6.52 -9.23
C THR A 61 -1.72 -6.96 -10.37
N THR A 62 -1.75 -8.26 -10.69
CA THR A 62 -2.67 -8.82 -11.70
C THR A 62 -4.13 -8.65 -11.28
N ALA A 63 -4.46 -8.98 -10.02
CA ALA A 63 -5.82 -8.79 -9.50
C ALA A 63 -6.24 -7.32 -9.56
N LEU A 64 -5.35 -6.40 -9.18
CA LEU A 64 -5.58 -4.96 -9.31
C LEU A 64 -5.84 -4.57 -10.77
N TYR A 65 -5.00 -5.01 -11.72
CA TYR A 65 -5.19 -4.67 -13.13
C TYR A 65 -6.59 -5.02 -13.64
N TYR A 66 -7.10 -6.22 -13.35
CA TYR A 66 -8.45 -6.61 -13.75
C TYR A 66 -9.54 -5.78 -13.06
N VAL A 67 -9.42 -5.53 -11.75
CA VAL A 67 -10.39 -4.74 -10.98
C VAL A 67 -10.45 -3.29 -11.47
N TYR A 68 -9.30 -2.65 -11.65
CA TYR A 68 -9.25 -1.25 -12.11
C TYR A 68 -9.68 -1.12 -13.57
N SER A 69 -9.31 -2.08 -14.44
CA SER A 69 -9.82 -2.09 -15.82
C SER A 69 -11.36 -2.13 -15.84
N ALA A 70 -11.98 -2.95 -14.99
CA ALA A 70 -13.43 -3.03 -14.89
C ALA A 70 -14.07 -1.75 -14.33
N ILE A 71 -13.47 -1.17 -13.29
CA ILE A 71 -13.94 0.11 -12.71
C ILE A 71 -13.84 1.21 -13.75
N GLU A 72 -12.68 1.38 -14.38
CA GLU A 72 -12.39 2.48 -15.31
C GLU A 72 -13.21 2.34 -16.61
N GLU A 73 -13.44 1.12 -17.11
CA GLU A 73 -14.39 0.88 -18.19
C GLU A 73 -15.82 1.27 -17.79
N GLY A 74 -16.25 0.92 -16.57
CA GLY A 74 -17.55 1.31 -16.02
C GLY A 74 -17.69 2.82 -15.88
N ILE A 75 -16.63 3.49 -15.44
CA ILE A 75 -16.54 4.95 -15.33
C ILE A 75 -16.66 5.60 -16.71
N GLU A 76 -15.88 5.16 -17.70
CA GLU A 76 -15.92 5.75 -19.04
C GLU A 76 -17.29 5.63 -19.70
N LYS A 77 -18.00 4.52 -19.49
CA LYS A 77 -19.37 4.33 -19.99
C LYS A 77 -20.39 5.23 -19.32
N ASN A 78 -20.12 5.70 -18.10
CA ASN A 78 -21.05 6.47 -17.27
C ASN A 78 -20.54 7.88 -16.92
N LYS A 79 -19.51 8.38 -17.62
CA LYS A 79 -18.87 9.67 -17.30
C LYS A 79 -19.79 10.88 -17.40
N ASP A 80 -20.80 10.82 -18.27
CA ASP A 80 -21.81 11.86 -18.42
C ASP A 80 -23.07 11.60 -17.57
N HIS A 81 -23.13 10.47 -16.85
CA HIS A 81 -24.27 10.13 -16.00
C HIS A 81 -24.30 11.06 -14.78
N PRO A 82 -25.43 11.74 -14.46
CA PRO A 82 -25.47 12.73 -13.38
C PRO A 82 -25.00 12.20 -12.02
N MET A 83 -25.27 10.92 -11.74
CA MET A 83 -24.88 10.26 -10.48
C MET A 83 -23.41 9.85 -10.39
N PHE A 84 -22.60 10.08 -11.44
CA PHE A 84 -21.16 9.76 -11.43
C PHE A 84 -20.29 10.91 -11.94
N ALA A 85 -20.79 11.75 -12.86
CA ALA A 85 -20.02 12.82 -13.50
C ALA A 85 -19.20 13.71 -12.54
N PRO A 86 -19.69 14.09 -11.33
CA PRO A 86 -18.88 14.87 -10.37
C PRO A 86 -17.61 14.17 -9.87
N LEU A 87 -17.52 12.85 -10.03
CA LEU A 87 -16.41 12.00 -9.60
C LEU A 87 -15.51 11.55 -10.76
N TYR A 88 -15.72 12.08 -11.96
CA TYR A 88 -14.93 11.74 -13.14
C TYR A 88 -13.57 12.47 -13.13
N PHE A 89 -12.56 11.79 -12.57
CA PHE A 89 -11.17 12.28 -12.46
C PHE A 89 -10.16 11.32 -13.14
N PRO A 90 -10.25 11.11 -14.46
CA PRO A 90 -9.45 10.10 -15.13
C PRO A 90 -7.95 10.38 -15.07
N SER A 91 -7.53 11.62 -15.31
CA SER A 91 -6.12 12.04 -15.27
C SER A 91 -5.47 11.86 -13.90
N GLU A 92 -6.25 12.06 -12.85
CA GLU A 92 -5.77 12.03 -11.48
C GLU A 92 -5.82 10.63 -10.90
N LEU A 93 -6.88 9.86 -11.16
CA LEU A 93 -7.18 8.62 -10.46
C LEU A 93 -6.98 7.34 -11.26
N HIS A 94 -7.16 7.31 -12.59
CA HIS A 94 -7.11 6.05 -13.33
C HIS A 94 -5.74 5.37 -13.18
N ARG A 95 -5.76 4.06 -12.94
CA ARG A 95 -4.62 3.20 -12.61
C ARG A 95 -4.36 2.14 -13.66
N GLN A 96 -5.28 1.85 -14.58
CA GLN A 96 -5.11 0.76 -15.56
C GLN A 96 -3.77 0.85 -16.32
N ASP A 97 -3.43 2.02 -16.85
CA ASP A 97 -2.17 2.24 -17.58
C ASP A 97 -0.93 2.08 -16.70
N ALA A 98 -1.02 2.56 -15.44
CA ALA A 98 0.06 2.40 -14.48
C ALA A 98 0.28 0.92 -14.10
N LEU A 99 -0.81 0.18 -13.93
CA LEU A 99 -0.80 -1.25 -13.66
C LEU A 99 -0.29 -2.06 -14.85
N ALA A 100 -0.61 -1.66 -16.09
CA ALA A 100 -0.06 -2.28 -17.29
C ALA A 100 1.47 -2.16 -17.35
N LYS A 101 2.01 -0.96 -17.08
CA LYS A 101 3.47 -0.73 -16.97
C LYS A 101 4.11 -1.57 -15.86
N ASP A 102 3.42 -1.71 -14.72
CA ASP A 102 3.91 -2.53 -13.61
C ASP A 102 3.92 -4.02 -13.99
N LEU A 103 2.90 -4.50 -14.68
CA LEU A 103 2.84 -5.88 -15.15
C LEU A 103 3.88 -6.18 -16.23
N GLU A 104 4.12 -5.25 -17.15
CA GLU A 104 5.20 -5.35 -18.13
C GLU A 104 6.56 -5.47 -17.44
N TYR A 105 6.84 -4.64 -16.44
CA TYR A 105 8.07 -4.75 -15.65
C TYR A 105 8.18 -6.09 -14.90
N LEU A 106 7.06 -6.61 -14.41
CA LEU A 106 7.01 -7.79 -13.57
C LEU A 106 7.03 -9.13 -14.33
N TYR A 107 6.44 -9.17 -15.53
CA TYR A 107 6.25 -10.38 -16.33
C TYR A 107 6.99 -10.35 -17.69
N GLY A 108 7.45 -9.18 -18.15
CA GLY A 108 8.05 -8.95 -19.47
C GLY A 108 7.09 -8.33 -20.49
N GLU A 109 7.58 -8.03 -21.69
CA GLU A 109 6.80 -7.40 -22.79
C GLU A 109 5.52 -8.19 -23.16
N ASP A 110 5.54 -9.51 -23.01
CA ASP A 110 4.43 -10.44 -23.30
C ASP A 110 3.51 -10.71 -22.08
N TRP A 111 3.49 -9.80 -21.09
CA TRP A 111 2.78 -9.96 -19.83
C TRP A 111 1.29 -10.30 -19.99
N GLU A 112 0.61 -9.73 -20.99
CA GLU A 112 -0.82 -9.97 -21.24
C GLU A 112 -1.14 -11.46 -21.42
N SER A 113 -0.23 -12.20 -22.07
CA SER A 113 -0.37 -13.64 -22.30
C SER A 113 -0.09 -14.50 -21.06
N LYS A 114 0.54 -13.91 -20.03
CA LYS A 114 1.00 -14.59 -18.82
C LYS A 114 0.08 -14.41 -17.63
N ILE A 115 -0.86 -13.48 -17.71
CA ILE A 115 -1.79 -13.18 -16.62
C ILE A 115 -3.18 -13.75 -16.89
N SER A 116 -3.91 -14.05 -15.83
CA SER A 116 -5.31 -14.47 -15.92
C SER A 116 -6.08 -13.99 -14.69
N CYS A 117 -7.34 -13.62 -14.88
CA CYS A 117 -8.20 -13.22 -13.77
C CYS A 117 -8.50 -14.44 -12.86
N SER A 118 -8.11 -14.33 -11.59
CA SER A 118 -8.20 -15.41 -10.61
C SER A 118 -9.65 -15.73 -10.20
N ALA A 119 -9.83 -16.85 -9.50
CA ALA A 119 -11.16 -17.29 -9.05
C ALA A 119 -11.75 -16.31 -8.02
N ALA A 120 -10.94 -15.73 -7.13
CA ALA A 120 -11.41 -14.73 -6.18
C ALA A 120 -11.60 -13.33 -6.79
N THR A 121 -10.83 -12.98 -7.84
CA THR A 121 -10.92 -11.67 -8.49
C THR A 121 -12.12 -11.57 -9.43
N ARG A 122 -12.48 -12.66 -10.12
CA ARG A 122 -13.54 -12.68 -11.14
C ARG A 122 -14.92 -12.22 -10.61
N PRO A 123 -15.41 -12.67 -9.45
CA PRO A 123 -16.69 -12.17 -8.90
C PRO A 123 -16.70 -10.66 -8.68
N TYR A 124 -15.56 -10.07 -8.35
CA TYR A 124 -15.44 -8.63 -8.15
C TYR A 124 -15.60 -7.88 -9.47
N VAL A 125 -14.83 -8.31 -10.49
CA VAL A 125 -14.89 -7.79 -11.86
C VAL A 125 -16.30 -7.91 -12.44
N ASP A 126 -16.91 -9.08 -12.30
CA ASP A 126 -18.27 -9.35 -12.79
C ASP A 126 -19.29 -8.41 -12.14
N ARG A 127 -19.19 -8.17 -10.82
CA ARG A 127 -20.07 -7.25 -10.11
C ARG A 127 -19.90 -5.80 -10.57
N ILE A 128 -18.66 -5.35 -10.79
CA ILE A 128 -18.38 -4.00 -11.30
C ILE A 128 -19.02 -3.82 -12.70
N HIS A 129 -18.88 -4.80 -13.58
CA HIS A 129 -19.53 -4.76 -14.90
C HIS A 129 -21.06 -4.87 -14.84
N GLU A 130 -21.62 -5.58 -13.86
CA GLU A 130 -23.05 -5.62 -13.60
C GLU A 130 -23.55 -4.22 -13.22
N VAL A 131 -23.03 -3.63 -12.15
CA VAL A 131 -23.53 -2.34 -11.64
C VAL A 131 -23.28 -1.21 -12.64
N GLY A 132 -22.15 -1.21 -13.35
CA GLY A 132 -21.88 -0.21 -14.38
C GLY A 132 -22.86 -0.27 -15.56
N ARG A 133 -23.60 -1.37 -15.74
CA ARG A 133 -24.65 -1.50 -16.77
C ARG A 133 -26.06 -1.29 -16.22
N THR A 134 -26.33 -1.77 -15.00
CA THR A 134 -27.70 -1.85 -14.47
C THR A 134 -28.02 -0.77 -13.45
N ASP A 135 -27.04 -0.30 -12.68
CA ASP A 135 -27.24 0.69 -11.63
C ASP A 135 -25.97 1.57 -11.43
N PRO A 136 -25.69 2.51 -12.35
CA PRO A 136 -24.41 3.24 -12.40
C PRO A 136 -24.07 4.06 -11.15
N VAL A 137 -25.05 4.45 -10.33
CA VAL A 137 -24.76 5.15 -9.06
C VAL A 137 -23.92 4.27 -8.14
N LEU A 138 -24.07 2.94 -8.20
CA LEU A 138 -23.29 2.02 -7.37
C LEU A 138 -21.81 1.93 -7.77
N LEU A 139 -21.40 2.43 -8.95
CA LEU A 139 -19.98 2.59 -9.31
C LEU A 139 -19.25 3.57 -8.37
N VAL A 140 -19.98 4.50 -7.75
CA VAL A 140 -19.44 5.42 -6.74
C VAL A 140 -18.86 4.64 -5.56
N ALA A 141 -19.54 3.58 -5.12
CA ALA A 141 -19.08 2.76 -3.99
C ALA A 141 -17.76 2.03 -4.29
N HIS A 142 -17.62 1.48 -5.50
CA HIS A 142 -16.39 0.81 -5.96
C HIS A 142 -15.22 1.80 -6.11
N SER A 143 -15.48 2.93 -6.75
CA SER A 143 -14.50 4.01 -6.95
C SER A 143 -14.01 4.57 -5.61
N TRP A 144 -14.93 4.88 -4.70
CA TRP A 144 -14.63 5.35 -3.34
C TRP A 144 -13.73 4.35 -2.59
N THR A 145 -14.15 3.08 -2.54
CA THR A 145 -13.46 2.03 -1.78
C THR A 145 -12.01 1.85 -2.25
N ARG A 146 -11.78 1.91 -3.57
CA ARG A 146 -10.46 1.73 -4.16
C ARG A 146 -9.61 3.00 -4.07
N TYR A 147 -10.03 4.09 -4.71
CA TYR A 147 -9.19 5.28 -4.86
C TYR A 147 -8.88 5.98 -3.52
N MET A 148 -9.84 6.04 -2.59
CA MET A 148 -9.56 6.65 -1.28
C MET A 148 -8.61 5.81 -0.43
N GLY A 149 -8.66 4.48 -0.59
CA GLY A 149 -7.70 3.55 0.01
C GLY A 149 -6.28 3.80 -0.53
N ASP A 150 -6.14 3.90 -1.85
CA ASP A 150 -4.84 4.14 -2.50
C ASP A 150 -4.20 5.46 -2.06
N LEU A 151 -5.01 6.52 -1.95
CA LEU A 151 -4.56 7.85 -1.51
C LEU A 151 -4.31 7.95 0.01
N SER A 152 -4.60 6.90 0.78
CA SER A 152 -4.39 6.87 2.23
C SER A 152 -3.23 5.95 2.62
N GLY A 153 -3.24 4.70 2.16
CA GLY A 153 -2.22 3.71 2.50
C GLY A 153 -1.16 3.47 1.42
N GLY A 154 -1.39 3.92 0.17
CA GLY A 154 -0.59 3.54 -0.98
C GLY A 154 0.89 3.92 -0.86
N GLN A 155 1.23 5.06 -0.25
CA GLN A 155 2.62 5.48 -0.08
C GLN A 155 3.39 4.60 0.92
N ILE A 156 2.70 4.06 1.94
CA ILE A 156 3.31 3.11 2.88
C ILE A 156 3.54 1.78 2.16
N LEU A 157 2.53 1.28 1.44
CA LEU A 157 2.62 0.05 0.67
C LEU A 157 3.73 0.10 -0.39
N LYS A 158 3.85 1.22 -1.12
CA LYS A 158 4.92 1.48 -2.08
C LYS A 158 6.31 1.29 -1.46
N LYS A 159 6.58 1.97 -0.34
CA LYS A 159 7.87 1.91 0.36
C LYS A 159 8.20 0.49 0.84
N VAL A 160 7.18 -0.21 1.34
CA VAL A 160 7.35 -1.58 1.83
C VAL A 160 7.63 -2.54 0.67
N ALA A 161 6.87 -2.47 -0.43
CA ALA A 161 7.09 -3.27 -1.63
C ALA A 161 8.48 -3.01 -2.23
N GLN A 162 8.86 -1.74 -2.36
CA GLN A 162 10.17 -1.36 -2.89
C GLN A 162 11.32 -2.00 -2.13
N ARG A 163 11.27 -1.91 -0.80
CA ARG A 163 12.29 -2.49 0.08
C ARG A 163 12.26 -4.02 0.06
N ALA A 164 11.08 -4.62 0.23
CA ALA A 164 10.94 -6.08 0.36
C ALA A 164 11.33 -6.82 -0.92
N LEU A 165 10.99 -6.25 -2.08
CA LEU A 165 11.20 -6.85 -3.40
C LEU A 165 12.45 -6.31 -4.12
N LYS A 166 13.21 -5.44 -3.46
CA LYS A 166 14.42 -4.78 -4.01
C LYS A 166 14.14 -4.11 -5.37
N LEU A 167 13.00 -3.43 -5.48
CA LEU A 167 12.62 -2.71 -6.70
C LEU A 167 13.44 -1.42 -6.83
N PRO A 168 13.69 -0.96 -8.07
CA PRO A 168 14.58 0.17 -8.30
C PRO A 168 14.03 1.47 -7.69
N PRO A 169 14.93 2.41 -7.32
CA PRO A 169 14.55 3.71 -6.77
C PRO A 169 13.79 4.59 -7.77
N THR A 170 13.97 4.33 -9.07
CA THR A 170 13.34 5.03 -10.20
C THR A 170 11.83 4.77 -10.31
N GLY A 171 11.31 3.70 -9.69
CA GLY A 171 9.87 3.48 -9.50
C GLY A 171 9.22 2.43 -10.40
N GLU A 172 9.98 1.80 -11.30
CA GLU A 172 9.49 0.73 -12.17
C GLU A 172 8.94 -0.45 -11.35
N GLY A 173 7.78 -0.96 -11.75
CA GLY A 173 7.03 -1.98 -11.02
C GLY A 173 6.21 -1.45 -9.83
N LEU A 174 6.16 -0.12 -9.64
CA LEU A 174 5.39 0.56 -8.59
C LEU A 174 4.64 1.81 -9.09
N ASN A 175 4.39 1.91 -10.41
CA ASN A 175 3.66 3.01 -11.03
C ASN A 175 2.24 3.15 -10.47
N PHE A 176 1.57 2.05 -10.12
CA PHE A 176 0.25 2.05 -9.48
C PHE A 176 0.17 3.00 -8.28
N TYR A 177 1.22 3.04 -7.47
CA TYR A 177 1.28 3.87 -6.25
C TYR A 177 1.69 5.33 -6.51
N HIS A 178 1.90 5.71 -7.76
CA HIS A 178 2.28 7.06 -8.15
C HIS A 178 1.12 7.77 -8.87
N PHE A 179 0.66 8.88 -8.31
CA PHE A 179 -0.43 9.70 -8.83
C PHE A 179 0.14 11.00 -9.39
N GLU A 180 0.51 11.00 -10.68
CA GLU A 180 1.14 12.17 -11.33
C GLU A 180 0.26 13.43 -11.26
N GLY A 181 -1.06 13.27 -11.42
CA GLY A 181 -2.03 14.37 -11.33
C GLY A 181 -2.38 14.85 -9.91
N ILE A 182 -1.81 14.25 -8.86
CA ILE A 182 -2.16 14.58 -7.46
C ILE A 182 -0.91 14.98 -6.66
N HIS A 183 -0.72 16.28 -6.48
CA HIS A 183 0.39 16.82 -5.68
C HIS A 183 0.13 16.79 -4.17
N ASN A 184 -1.12 16.93 -3.74
CA ASN A 184 -1.53 16.88 -2.34
C ASN A 184 -2.68 15.88 -2.15
N PRO A 185 -2.38 14.62 -1.77
CA PRO A 185 -3.39 13.58 -1.56
C PRO A 185 -4.46 13.94 -0.52
N THR A 186 -4.09 14.69 0.53
CA THR A 186 -5.06 15.11 1.56
C THR A 186 -6.06 16.11 0.98
N ALA A 187 -5.58 17.13 0.26
CA ALA A 187 -6.45 18.10 -0.40
C ALA A 187 -7.34 17.44 -1.45
N PHE A 188 -6.79 16.51 -2.25
CA PHE A 188 -7.58 15.79 -3.25
C PHE A 188 -8.65 14.90 -2.62
N LYS A 189 -8.36 14.20 -1.52
CA LYS A 189 -9.37 13.43 -0.78
C LYS A 189 -10.49 14.31 -0.20
N ARG A 190 -10.20 15.56 0.18
CA ARG A 190 -11.23 16.52 0.61
C ARG A 190 -12.09 16.96 -0.57
N LEU A 191 -11.47 17.29 -1.71
CA LEU A 191 -12.17 17.58 -2.95
C LEU A 191 -13.10 16.42 -3.36
N TYR A 192 -12.59 15.19 -3.37
CA TYR A 192 -13.36 14.01 -3.74
C TYR A 192 -14.58 13.82 -2.83
N ARG A 193 -14.42 13.96 -1.50
CA ARG A 193 -15.53 13.92 -0.54
C ARG A 193 -16.57 15.01 -0.84
N SER A 194 -16.12 16.24 -1.05
CA SER A 194 -17.01 17.37 -1.39
C SER A 194 -17.82 17.06 -2.65
N ARG A 195 -17.18 16.55 -3.72
CA ARG A 195 -17.88 16.10 -4.95
C ARG A 195 -18.87 14.97 -4.75
N MET A 196 -18.58 14.02 -3.84
CA MET A 196 -19.54 12.98 -3.50
C MET A 196 -20.77 13.54 -2.79
N ASN A 197 -20.59 14.58 -1.98
CA ASN A 197 -21.66 15.20 -1.23
C ASN A 197 -22.55 16.12 -2.10
N GLU A 198 -22.09 16.48 -3.30
CA GLU A 198 -22.89 17.14 -4.34
C GLU A 198 -23.88 16.17 -5.03
N LEU A 199 -23.74 14.85 -4.84
CA LEU A 199 -24.66 13.87 -5.41
C LEU A 199 -26.00 13.90 -4.68
N GLU A 200 -27.07 14.24 -5.39
CA GLU A 200 -28.44 14.21 -4.87
C GLU A 200 -28.95 12.75 -4.75
N VAL A 201 -28.65 12.11 -3.62
CA VAL A 201 -29.09 10.74 -3.29
C VAL A 201 -30.08 10.73 -2.12
N ASP A 202 -31.17 9.97 -2.29
CA ASP A 202 -32.12 9.69 -1.21
C ASP A 202 -31.57 8.67 -0.20
N ALA A 203 -32.31 8.46 0.89
CA ALA A 203 -31.90 7.53 1.95
C ALA A 203 -31.74 6.09 1.45
N GLU A 204 -32.65 5.63 0.56
CA GLU A 204 -32.59 4.28 0.01
C GLU A 204 -31.32 4.08 -0.85
N THR A 205 -30.96 5.08 -1.65
CA THR A 205 -29.76 5.05 -2.49
C THR A 205 -28.49 5.11 -1.65
N LYS A 206 -28.47 5.89 -0.56
CA LYS A 206 -27.37 5.88 0.42
C LYS A 206 -27.17 4.50 1.03
N ASP A 207 -28.25 3.82 1.41
CA ASP A 207 -28.18 2.46 1.95
C ASP A 207 -27.65 1.45 0.91
N LYS A 208 -28.09 1.55 -0.36
CA LYS A 208 -27.56 0.72 -1.45
C LYS A 208 -26.07 0.96 -1.67
N LEU A 209 -25.64 2.22 -1.70
CA LEU A 209 -24.22 2.60 -1.83
C LEU A 209 -23.37 2.06 -0.68
N LEU A 210 -23.87 2.15 0.55
CA LEU A 210 -23.18 1.62 1.73
C LEU A 210 -23.06 0.09 1.69
N ASN A 211 -24.13 -0.60 1.29
CA ASN A 211 -24.11 -2.05 1.11
C ASN A 211 -23.13 -2.47 0.01
N GLU A 212 -23.13 -1.76 -1.12
CA GLU A 212 -22.20 -2.01 -2.22
C GLU A 212 -20.75 -1.74 -1.83
N ALA A 213 -20.48 -0.69 -1.04
CA ALA A 213 -19.13 -0.40 -0.55
C ALA A 213 -18.62 -1.52 0.37
N ASN A 214 -19.47 -2.01 1.28
CA ASN A 214 -19.13 -3.16 2.12
C ASN A 214 -18.92 -4.44 1.29
N LEU A 215 -19.69 -4.63 0.21
CA LEU A 215 -19.48 -5.72 -0.73
C LEU A 215 -18.14 -5.59 -1.46
N ALA A 216 -17.74 -4.38 -1.87
CA ALA A 216 -16.42 -4.11 -2.44
C ALA A 216 -15.30 -4.49 -1.47
N PHE A 217 -15.40 -4.12 -0.18
CA PHE A 217 -14.45 -4.56 0.85
C PHE A 217 -14.41 -6.09 0.99
N LYS A 218 -15.57 -6.77 0.95
CA LYS A 218 -15.62 -8.24 0.98
C LYS A 218 -14.84 -8.84 -0.19
N PHE A 219 -15.03 -8.35 -1.41
CA PHE A 219 -14.27 -8.84 -2.56
C PHE A 219 -12.76 -8.65 -2.40
N ASN A 220 -12.32 -7.50 -1.86
CA ASN A 220 -10.90 -7.29 -1.56
C ASN A 220 -10.37 -8.30 -0.53
N LEU A 221 -11.15 -8.60 0.52
CA LEU A 221 -10.81 -9.64 1.50
C LEU A 221 -10.72 -11.04 0.88
N ASP A 222 -11.63 -11.38 -0.04
CA ASP A 222 -11.62 -12.65 -0.76
C ASP A 222 -10.33 -12.79 -1.60
N VAL A 223 -9.93 -11.73 -2.31
CA VAL A 223 -8.65 -11.68 -3.04
C VAL A 223 -7.44 -11.82 -2.10
N PHE A 224 -7.42 -11.09 -0.98
CA PHE A 224 -6.34 -11.23 0.01
C PHE A 224 -6.25 -12.63 0.60
N THR A 225 -7.40 -13.29 0.79
CA THR A 225 -7.46 -14.67 1.28
C THR A 225 -6.88 -15.64 0.26
N GLU A 226 -7.26 -15.52 -1.03
CA GLU A 226 -6.70 -16.33 -2.11
C GLU A 226 -5.18 -16.17 -2.21
N LEU A 227 -4.68 -14.93 -2.18
CA LEU A 227 -3.24 -14.65 -2.20
C LEU A 227 -2.51 -15.21 -0.97
N GLN A 228 -3.13 -15.15 0.21
CA GLN A 228 -2.57 -15.75 1.42
C GLN A 228 -2.43 -17.26 1.29
N GLU A 229 -3.45 -17.94 0.77
CA GLU A 229 -3.42 -19.40 0.58
C GLU A 229 -2.35 -19.80 -0.45
N ILE A 230 -2.33 -19.15 -1.61
CA ILE A 230 -1.27 -19.38 -2.63
C ILE A 230 0.12 -19.13 -2.03
N GLY A 231 0.24 -18.13 -1.16
CA GLY A 231 1.50 -17.76 -0.53
C GLY A 231 2.14 -18.83 0.36
N LYS A 232 1.33 -19.77 0.88
CA LYS A 232 1.79 -20.90 1.68
C LYS A 232 2.57 -21.92 0.84
N ASP A 233 2.18 -22.08 -0.42
CA ASP A 233 2.74 -23.09 -1.32
C ASP A 233 3.95 -22.60 -2.13
N ILE A 234 4.11 -21.28 -2.27
CA ILE A 234 5.28 -20.69 -2.93
C ILE A 234 6.50 -20.92 -2.04
N LYS A 235 7.49 -21.70 -2.49
CA LYS A 235 8.77 -21.82 -1.80
C LYS A 235 9.52 -20.48 -1.82
N GLU A 236 10.21 -20.13 -0.74
CA GLU A 236 11.11 -18.98 -0.76
C GLU A 236 12.17 -19.22 -1.84
N GLU A 237 12.15 -18.43 -2.90
CA GLU A 237 13.30 -18.37 -3.79
C GLU A 237 14.45 -17.78 -2.99
N VAL A 238 15.41 -18.64 -2.62
CA VAL A 238 16.76 -18.18 -2.32
C VAL A 238 17.28 -17.62 -3.63
N GLN A 239 17.13 -16.31 -3.83
CA GLN A 239 17.88 -15.62 -4.88
C GLN A 239 19.35 -15.72 -4.49
N ASP A 240 20.00 -16.76 -5.00
CA ASP A 240 21.44 -16.83 -5.10
C ASP A 240 21.82 -15.80 -6.18
N ILE A 241 21.86 -14.53 -5.77
CA ILE A 241 22.52 -13.51 -6.55
C ILE A 241 23.98 -13.92 -6.48
N GLY A 242 24.41 -14.68 -7.49
CA GLY A 242 25.80 -15.00 -7.72
C GLY A 242 26.58 -13.70 -7.63
N PHE A 243 27.28 -13.52 -6.51
CA PHE A 243 28.29 -12.48 -6.43
C PHE A 243 29.26 -12.75 -7.59
N PRO A 244 29.67 -11.73 -8.36
CA PRO A 244 30.80 -11.91 -9.25
C PRO A 244 31.92 -12.48 -8.41
N ALA A 245 32.45 -13.64 -8.82
CA ALA A 245 33.66 -14.19 -8.25
C ALA A 245 34.76 -13.16 -8.49
N HIS A 246 34.93 -12.23 -7.56
CA HIS A 246 36.08 -11.35 -7.54
C HIS A 246 37.29 -12.24 -7.25
N GLY A 247 38.03 -12.50 -8.32
CA GLY A 247 39.47 -12.65 -8.40
C GLY A 247 40.12 -13.46 -7.28
N ASP A 248 40.67 -14.60 -7.67
CA ASP A 248 41.71 -15.35 -6.98
C ASP A 248 42.64 -14.43 -6.15
N MET A 249 42.37 -14.36 -4.84
CA MET A 249 43.31 -13.87 -3.83
C MET A 249 43.25 -14.86 -2.68
N GLY A 250 44.33 -15.65 -2.55
CA GLY A 250 44.52 -16.65 -1.50
C GLY A 250 44.54 -16.06 -0.09
N GLY A 251 43.35 -15.81 0.45
CA GLY A 251 43.11 -15.42 1.84
C GLY A 251 42.17 -16.41 2.53
N ASP A 252 42.52 -16.78 3.76
CA ASP A 252 41.72 -17.65 4.63
C ASP A 252 40.31 -17.06 4.85
N ILE A 253 39.31 -17.63 4.17
CA ILE A 253 37.90 -17.22 4.17
C ILE A 253 37.31 -17.18 5.59
N SER A 254 37.88 -17.92 6.55
CA SER A 254 37.45 -17.90 7.96
C SER A 254 37.61 -16.53 8.64
N LYS A 255 38.43 -15.62 8.06
CA LYS A 255 38.65 -14.27 8.58
C LYS A 255 37.76 -13.20 7.92
N CYS A 256 36.91 -13.57 6.96
CA CYS A 256 36.00 -12.61 6.33
C CYS A 256 34.81 -12.30 7.27
N PRO A 257 34.57 -11.02 7.63
CA PRO A 257 33.46 -10.64 8.52
C PRO A 257 32.09 -11.09 8.01
N TYR A 258 31.94 -11.16 6.69
CA TYR A 258 30.72 -11.59 6.02
C TYR A 258 30.48 -13.10 6.15
N TYR A 259 31.55 -13.91 6.11
CA TYR A 259 31.47 -15.36 6.27
C TYR A 259 31.12 -15.74 7.72
N ALA A 260 31.72 -15.06 8.70
CA ALA A 260 31.39 -15.25 10.12
C ALA A 260 29.93 -14.89 10.45
N ALA A 261 29.41 -13.79 9.88
CA ALA A 261 28.00 -13.42 10.02
C ALA A 261 27.05 -14.48 9.40
N LYS A 262 27.40 -14.99 8.21
CA LYS A 262 26.61 -16.05 7.54
C LYS A 262 26.59 -17.37 8.34
N MET A 263 27.71 -17.74 8.97
CA MET A 263 27.81 -18.95 9.79
C MET A 263 27.22 -18.81 11.20
N ALA A 264 27.10 -17.60 11.74
CA ALA A 264 26.38 -17.34 12.98
C ALA A 264 24.86 -17.49 12.79
N VAL A 265 24.33 -17.06 11.64
CA VAL A 265 22.91 -17.22 11.28
C VAL A 265 22.54 -18.69 11.05
N SER A 266 23.48 -19.54 10.64
CA SER A 266 23.26 -20.98 10.48
C SER A 266 23.31 -21.79 11.80
N GLY A 267 23.30 -21.12 12.97
CA GLY A 267 23.12 -21.78 14.27
C GLY A 267 24.38 -22.38 14.90
N ASN A 268 25.58 -22.05 14.41
CA ASN A 268 26.81 -22.58 15.00
C ASN A 268 27.29 -21.74 16.20
N THR A 269 27.13 -22.27 17.41
CA THR A 269 27.33 -21.57 18.69
C THR A 269 28.79 -21.14 18.95
N ALA A 270 29.77 -21.86 18.40
CA ALA A 270 31.19 -21.51 18.54
C ALA A 270 31.54 -20.20 17.82
N TYR A 271 30.92 -19.94 16.67
CA TYR A 271 31.16 -18.74 15.85
C TYR A 271 30.38 -17.52 16.32
N ALA A 272 29.17 -17.71 16.87
CA ALA A 272 28.42 -16.64 17.52
C ALA A 272 29.21 -15.98 18.67
N CYS A 273 29.92 -16.81 19.47
CA CYS A 273 30.76 -16.33 20.56
C CYS A 273 31.99 -15.55 20.06
N GLN A 274 32.60 -15.96 18.93
CA GLN A 274 33.69 -15.22 18.32
C GLN A 274 33.24 -13.89 17.70
N PHE A 275 32.07 -13.87 17.05
CA PHE A 275 31.49 -12.66 16.48
C PHE A 275 31.15 -11.63 17.57
N ALA A 276 30.55 -12.07 18.68
CA ALA A 276 30.29 -11.21 19.83
C ALA A 276 31.58 -10.62 20.43
N LYS A 277 32.63 -11.42 20.59
CA LYS A 277 33.96 -10.94 21.05
C LYS A 277 34.57 -9.93 20.07
N MET A 278 34.35 -10.09 18.76
CA MET A 278 34.87 -9.17 17.74
C MET A 278 34.12 -7.84 17.74
N LEU A 279 32.79 -7.85 17.88
CA LEU A 279 31.98 -6.64 18.02
C LEU A 279 32.33 -5.86 19.30
N LEU A 280 32.57 -6.57 20.41
CA LEU A 280 33.00 -5.95 21.68
C LEU A 280 34.41 -5.33 21.61
N ARG A 281 35.21 -5.63 20.59
CA ARG A 281 36.52 -5.00 20.34
C ARG A 281 36.44 -3.76 19.44
N GLN A 282 35.29 -3.48 18.82
CA GLN A 282 35.11 -2.25 18.05
C GLN A 282 34.91 -1.06 19.00
N SER A 283 35.74 -0.04 18.83
CA SER A 283 35.73 1.17 19.68
C SER A 283 34.38 1.87 19.70
N THR A 284 33.67 1.91 18.57
CA THR A 284 32.32 2.50 18.47
C THR A 284 31.29 1.76 19.32
N VAL A 285 31.36 0.42 19.33
CA VAL A 285 30.45 -0.44 20.11
C VAL A 285 30.72 -0.28 21.61
N GLN A 286 31.99 -0.19 22.00
CA GLN A 286 32.38 0.06 23.39
C GLN A 286 31.87 1.42 23.90
N VAL A 287 31.93 2.47 23.08
CA VAL A 287 31.40 3.81 23.43
C VAL A 287 29.88 3.78 23.59
N ILE A 288 29.16 3.10 22.69
CA ILE A 288 27.69 2.95 22.79
C ILE A 288 27.31 2.21 24.07
N LEU A 289 27.98 1.08 24.38
CA LEU A 289 27.77 0.32 25.60
C LEU A 289 28.06 1.14 26.86
N ALA A 290 29.17 1.90 26.89
CA ALA A 290 29.50 2.76 28.02
C ALA A 290 28.45 3.86 28.23
N THR A 291 27.90 4.42 27.15
CA THR A 291 26.86 5.46 27.19
C THR A 291 25.55 4.89 27.74
N TRP A 292 25.17 3.68 27.33
CA TRP A 292 24.01 2.97 27.87
C TRP A 292 24.17 2.61 29.35
N VAL A 293 25.35 2.13 29.77
CA VAL A 293 25.62 1.83 31.18
C VAL A 293 25.54 3.09 32.04
N ALA A 294 26.08 4.22 31.57
CA ALA A 294 25.98 5.50 32.27
C ALA A 294 24.53 6.00 32.39
N ALA A 295 23.72 5.86 31.33
CA ALA A 295 22.31 6.23 31.35
C ALA A 295 21.48 5.37 32.32
N VAL A 296 21.72 4.05 32.35
CA VAL A 296 21.06 3.14 33.29
C VAL A 296 21.49 3.40 34.73
N ALA A 297 22.78 3.67 34.99
CA ALA A 297 23.26 4.03 36.32
C ALA A 297 22.67 5.38 36.80
N GLY A 298 22.52 6.36 35.91
CA GLY A 298 21.86 7.63 36.22
C GLY A 298 20.37 7.47 36.55
N LEU A 299 19.65 6.64 35.79
CA LEU A 299 18.25 6.33 36.06
C LEU A 299 18.07 5.58 37.40
N ALA A 300 18.95 4.63 37.70
CA ALA A 300 18.93 3.89 38.97
C ALA A 300 19.25 4.80 40.17
N ALA A 301 20.19 5.74 40.03
CA ALA A 301 20.53 6.71 41.08
C ALA A 301 19.40 7.74 41.31
N TRP A 302 18.68 8.15 40.26
CA TRP A 302 17.50 9.02 40.37
C TRP A 302 16.32 8.32 41.05
N TYR A 303 16.14 7.01 40.82
CA TYR A 303 15.06 6.22 41.42
C TYR A 303 15.29 5.89 42.92
N LEU A 304 16.54 6.00 43.40
CA LEU A 304 16.94 5.66 44.78
C LEU A 304 17.19 6.89 45.68
N MET A 305 16.99 8.11 45.17
CA MET A 305 16.96 9.37 45.94
C MET A 305 15.52 9.82 46.16
#